data_AF-A0A2H0W8V0-F1
#
_entry.id   AF-A0A2H0W8V0-F1
#
_cell.length_a   1.000
_cell.length_b   1.000
_cell.length_c   1.000
_cell.angle_alpha   90.00
_cell.angle_beta   90.00
_cell.angle_gamma   90.00
#
_symmetry.space_group_name_H-M   'P 1'
#
loop_
_entity.id
_entity.type
_entity.pdbx_description
1 polymer ?
#
loop_
_entity_poly.entity_id
_entity_poly.type
_entity_poly.pdbx_seq_one_letter_code
_entity_poly.pdbx_strand_id
1 'polypeptide(L)'
;MLDKFKQLGELNKMRAQAVKIQKALKGEEIAVDERGIKVVITGDQKLKSVSIDGEENKRVVEVVNTAIKKSQKVAAKKLQEMSGGLTGMLKGMAG
;
A
#
# COMPACT_ATOMS: atom_id res chain seq x y z
N MET A 1 -10.04 5.87 32.00
CA MET A 1 -9.22 4.63 32.02
C MET A 1 -9.93 3.51 31.26
N LEU A 2 -11.16 3.13 31.62
CA LEU A 2 -11.98 2.15 30.90
C LEU A 2 -12.17 2.47 29.40
N ASP A 3 -12.37 3.74 29.04
CA ASP A 3 -12.53 4.13 27.62
C ASP A 3 -11.24 3.99 26.81
N LYS A 4 -10.07 4.18 27.44
CA LYS A 4 -8.77 3.93 26.80
C LYS A 4 -8.55 2.44 26.55
N PHE A 5 -8.98 1.57 27.46
CA PHE A 5 -8.94 0.12 27.27
C PHE A 5 -9.90 -0.36 26.17
N LYS A 6 -11.10 0.22 26.08
CA LYS A 6 -12.03 -0.03 24.98
C LYS A 6 -11.45 0.41 23.63
N GLN A 7 -10.89 1.62 23.55
CA GLN A 7 -10.22 2.13 22.35
C GLN A 7 -9.02 1.27 21.91
N LEU A 8 -8.20 0.79 22.84
CA LEU A 8 -7.10 -0.14 22.52
C LEU A 8 -7.62 -1.47 21.98
N GLY A 9 -8.71 -1.99 22.53
CA GLY A 9 -9.37 -3.20 22.05
C GLY A 9 -9.87 -3.05 20.61
N GLU A 10 -10.50 -1.92 20.29
CA GLU A 10 -10.98 -1.62 18.93
C GLU A 10 -9.84 -1.43 17.94
N LEU A 11 -8.76 -0.74 18.33
CA LEU A 11 -7.57 -0.57 17.50
C LEU A 11 -6.94 -1.92 17.13
N ASN A 12 -6.85 -2.84 18.09
CA ASN A 12 -6.33 -4.18 17.85
C ASN A 12 -7.22 -4.99 16.90
N LYS A 13 -8.55 -4.91 17.05
CA LYS A 13 -9.49 -5.54 16.11
C LYS A 13 -9.35 -4.97 14.70
N MET A 14 -9.23 -3.65 14.57
CA MET A 14 -9.03 -3.00 13.28
C MET A 14 -7.71 -3.42 12.61
N ARG A 15 -6.61 -3.47 13.37
CA ARG A 15 -5.32 -3.98 12.89
C ARG A 15 -5.42 -5.42 12.40
N ALA A 16 -6.07 -6.30 13.16
CA ALA A 16 -6.25 -7.69 12.77
C ALA A 16 -7.06 -7.84 11.47
N GLN A 17 -8.12 -7.03 11.31
CA GLN A 17 -8.90 -6.98 10.07
C GLN A 17 -8.06 -6.47 8.89
N ALA A 18 -7.29 -5.40 9.07
CA ALA A 18 -6.42 -4.85 8.03
C ALA A 18 -5.39 -5.89 7.55
N VAL A 19 -4.79 -6.66 8.47
CA VAL A 19 -3.85 -7.74 8.11
C VAL A 19 -4.55 -8.84 7.31
N LYS A 20 -5.78 -9.22 7.67
CA LYS A 20 -6.56 -10.21 6.91
C LYS A 20 -6.85 -9.72 5.48
N ILE A 21 -7.28 -8.47 5.33
CA ILE A 21 -7.53 -7.85 4.02
C ILE A 21 -6.23 -7.83 3.21
N GLN A 22 -5.12 -7.39 3.80
CA GLN A 22 -3.83 -7.36 3.12
C GLN A 22 -3.40 -8.75 2.63
N LYS A 23 -3.63 -9.79 3.42
CA LYS A 23 -3.35 -11.19 3.02
C LYS A 23 -4.25 -11.65 1.87
N ALA A 24 -5.54 -11.32 1.92
CA ALA A 24 -6.48 -11.64 0.85
C ALA A 24 -6.05 -10.99 -0.47
N LEU A 25 -5.74 -9.68 -0.45
CA LEU A 25 -5.28 -8.92 -1.61
C LEU A 25 -3.97 -9.45 -2.20
N LYS A 26 -3.06 -9.95 -1.37
CA LYS A 26 -1.81 -10.57 -1.84
C LYS A 26 -2.02 -11.86 -2.62
N GLY A 27 -3.10 -12.59 -2.33
CA GLY A 27 -3.44 -13.85 -2.99
C GLY A 27 -4.31 -13.67 -4.25
N GLU A 28 -4.91 -12.49 -4.41
CA GLU A 28 -5.73 -12.16 -5.57
C GLU A 28 -4.83 -11.70 -6.72
N GLU A 29 -4.84 -12.43 -7.83
CA GLU A 29 -4.11 -12.07 -9.05
C GLU A 29 -5.05 -11.47 -10.08
N ILE A 30 -4.61 -10.37 -10.68
CA ILE A 30 -5.33 -9.62 -11.70
C ILE A 30 -4.46 -9.62 -12.95
N ALA A 31 -5.00 -10.13 -14.05
CA ALA A 31 -4.33 -10.19 -15.34
C ALA A 31 -5.02 -9.26 -16.34
N VAL A 32 -4.21 -8.47 -17.04
CA VAL A 32 -4.63 -7.63 -18.16
C VAL A 32 -3.82 -8.04 -19.38
N ASP A 33 -4.48 -8.19 -20.52
CA ASP A 33 -3.85 -8.53 -21.79
C ASP A 33 -4.39 -7.58 -22.86
N GLU A 34 -3.55 -6.64 -23.27
CA GLU A 34 -3.91 -5.61 -24.25
C GLU A 34 -2.73 -5.30 -25.17
N ARG A 35 -2.99 -5.22 -26.47
CA ARG A 35 -2.01 -4.76 -27.48
C ARG A 35 -0.68 -5.53 -27.44
N GLY A 36 -0.75 -6.84 -27.23
CA GLY A 36 0.43 -7.71 -27.13
C GLY A 36 1.15 -7.64 -25.78
N ILE A 37 0.62 -6.90 -24.80
CA ILE A 37 1.21 -6.77 -23.47
C ILE A 37 0.32 -7.48 -22.45
N LYS A 38 0.87 -8.53 -21.84
CA LYS A 38 0.23 -9.24 -20.73
C LYS A 38 0.89 -8.84 -19.41
N VAL A 39 0.09 -8.35 -18.48
CA VAL A 39 0.54 -7.92 -17.15
C VAL A 39 -0.22 -8.71 -16.10
N VAL A 40 0.49 -9.26 -15.12
CA VAL A 40 -0.11 -9.87 -13.93
C VAL A 40 0.34 -9.10 -12.69
N ILE A 41 -0.62 -8.60 -11.92
CA ILE A 41 -0.40 -7.95 -10.63
C ILE A 41 -1.18 -8.68 -9.54
N THR A 42 -0.78 -8.49 -8.28
CA THR A 42 -1.63 -8.85 -7.14
C THR A 42 -2.55 -7.69 -6.74
N GLY A 43 -3.61 -7.98 -5.99
CA GLY A 43 -4.51 -6.96 -5.41
C GLY A 43 -3.83 -5.97 -4.47
N ASP A 44 -2.68 -6.31 -3.89
CA ASP A 44 -1.81 -5.38 -3.15
C ASP A 44 -0.83 -4.60 -4.05
N GLN A 45 -1.06 -4.60 -5.36
CA GLN A 45 -0.31 -3.88 -6.40
C GLN A 45 1.16 -4.31 -6.51
N LYS A 46 1.46 -5.60 -6.32
CA LYS A 46 2.78 -6.15 -6.64
C LYS A 46 2.78 -6.69 -8.06
N LEU A 47 3.70 -6.23 -8.89
CA LEU A 47 3.85 -6.73 -10.25
C LEU A 47 4.51 -8.11 -10.23
N LYS A 48 3.83 -9.10 -10.81
CA LYS A 48 4.24 -10.52 -10.82
C LYS A 48 4.93 -10.90 -12.11
N SER A 49 4.33 -10.54 -13.25
CA SER A 49 4.91 -10.77 -14.56
C SER A 49 4.48 -9.69 -15.54
N VAL A 50 5.33 -9.47 -16.54
CA VAL A 50 5.03 -8.71 -17.74
C VAL A 50 5.53 -9.53 -18.91
N SER A 51 4.69 -9.72 -19.91
CA SER A 51 5.07 -10.30 -21.19
C SER A 51 4.71 -9.32 -22.31
N ILE A 52 5.61 -9.20 -23.28
CA ILE A 52 5.43 -8.37 -24.48
C ILE A 52 5.60 -9.31 -25.67
N ASP A 53 4.58 -9.40 -26.51
CA ASP A 53 4.53 -10.28 -27.69
C ASP A 53 4.88 -11.74 -27.38
N GLY A 54 4.49 -12.21 -26.19
CA GLY A 54 4.73 -13.58 -25.72
C GLY A 54 6.06 -13.80 -24.99
N GLU A 55 6.94 -12.81 -24.94
CA GLU A 55 8.23 -12.89 -24.23
C GLU A 55 8.14 -12.26 -22.84
N GLU A 56 8.58 -12.98 -21.80
CA GLU A 56 8.58 -12.47 -20.43
C GLU A 56 9.70 -11.43 -20.21
N ASN A 57 9.35 -10.26 -19.66
CA ASN A 57 10.29 -9.18 -19.41
C ASN A 57 10.50 -8.93 -17.90
N LYS A 58 11.42 -9.71 -17.31
CA LYS A 58 11.76 -9.62 -15.88
C LYS A 58 12.36 -8.28 -15.47
N ARG A 59 13.08 -7.60 -16.39
CA ARG A 59 13.67 -6.27 -16.12
C ARG A 59 12.57 -5.23 -15.88
N VAL A 60 11.49 -5.27 -16.66
CA VAL A 60 10.33 -4.40 -16.45
C VAL A 60 9.70 -4.68 -15.09
N VAL A 61 9.53 -5.96 -14.72
CA VAL A 61 8.99 -6.35 -13.40
C VAL A 61 9.77 -5.73 -12.25
N GLU A 62 11.10 -5.80 -12.28
CA GLU A 62 11.97 -5.25 -11.24
C GLU A 62 11.92 -3.72 -11.15
N VAL A 63 11.99 -3.05 -12.30
CA VAL A 63 11.99 -1.58 -12.38
C VAL A 63 10.66 -1.01 -11.89
N VAL A 64 9.53 -1.57 -12.34
CA VAL A 64 8.20 -1.10 -11.96
C VAL A 64 7.94 -1.36 -10.47
N ASN A 65 8.28 -2.54 -9.95
CA ASN A 65 8.18 -2.80 -8.50
C ASN A 65 9.05 -1.84 -7.68
N THR A 66 10.23 -1.46 -8.18
CA THR A 66 11.08 -0.45 -7.54
C THR A 66 10.43 0.93 -7.55
N ALA A 67 9.82 1.32 -8.67
CA ALA A 67 9.08 2.58 -8.79
C ALA A 67 7.88 2.65 -7.84
N ILE A 68 7.09 1.56 -7.73
CA ILE A 68 5.97 1.44 -6.79
C ILE A 68 6.46 1.63 -5.35
N LYS A 69 7.54 0.94 -4.94
CA LYS A 69 8.13 1.12 -3.60
C LYS A 69 8.60 2.55 -3.34
N LYS A 70 9.21 3.20 -4.34
CA LYS A 70 9.62 4.62 -4.22
C LYS A 70 8.40 5.53 -4.04
N SER A 71 7.34 5.33 -4.83
CA SER A 71 6.08 6.08 -4.71
C SER A 71 5.46 5.92 -3.31
N GLN A 72 5.41 4.70 -2.78
CA GLN A 72 4.93 4.43 -1.42
C GLN A 72 5.75 5.17 -0.35
N LYS A 73 7.08 5.23 -0.49
CA LYS A 73 7.95 6.00 0.42
C LYS A 73 7.66 7.51 0.38
N VAL A 74 7.43 8.05 -0.81
CA VAL A 74 7.06 9.47 -0.98
C VAL A 74 5.71 9.76 -0.32
N ALA A 75 4.71 8.90 -0.55
CA ALA A 75 3.39 9.03 0.08
C ALA A 75 3.49 8.96 1.61
N ALA A 76 4.25 7.99 2.14
CA ALA A 76 4.47 7.85 3.59
C ALA A 76 5.12 9.10 4.19
N LYS A 77 6.14 9.66 3.53
CA LYS A 77 6.79 10.90 3.96
C LYS A 77 5.82 12.07 4.00
N LYS A 78 4.99 12.22 2.97
CA LYS A 78 4.01 13.30 2.87
C LYS A 78 2.92 13.20 3.94
N LEU A 79 2.46 11.98 4.25
CA LEU A 79 1.52 11.74 5.36
C LEU A 79 2.13 12.09 6.73
N GLN A 80 3.40 11.74 6.94
CA GLN A 80 4.12 12.11 8.16
C GLN A 80 4.21 13.63 8.32
N GLU A 81 4.59 14.34 7.26
CA GLU A 81 4.65 15.82 7.23
C GLU A 81 3.29 16.44 7.57
N MET A 82 2.20 15.94 6.99
CA MET A 82 0.84 16.41 7.28
C MET A 82 0.43 16.15 8.74
N SER A 83 0.72 14.95 9.27
CA SER A 83 0.41 14.61 10.67
C SER A 83 1.22 15.42 11.69
N GLY A 84 2.49 15.69 11.39
CA GLY A 84 3.37 16.53 12.21
C GLY A 84 2.96 17.99 12.18
N GLY A 85 2.63 18.52 11.00
CA GLY A 85 2.12 19.89 10.83
C GLY A 85 0.79 20.11 11.55
N LEU A 86 -0.14 19.15 11.45
CA LEU A 86 -1.43 19.21 12.13
C LEU A 86 -1.30 19.15 13.66
N THR A 87 -0.39 18.31 14.17
CA THR A 87 -0.10 18.23 15.62
C THR A 87 0.53 19.53 16.11
N GLY A 88 1.43 20.14 15.32
CA GLY A 88 2.02 21.45 15.63
C GLY A 88 1.00 22.58 15.67
N MET A 89 0.06 22.60 14.72
CA MET A 89 -1.01 23.59 14.66
C MET A 89 -2.00 23.45 15.81
N LEU A 90 -2.45 22.23 16.14
CA LEU A 90 -3.33 21.99 17.28
C LEU A 90 -2.68 22.41 18.62
N LYS A 91 -1.37 22.21 18.76
CA LYS A 91 -0.63 22.67 19.94
C LYS A 91 -0.56 24.21 20.01
N GLY A 92 -0.44 24.90 18.87
CA GLY A 92 -0.43 26.36 18.80
C GLY A 92 -1.80 27.01 19.00
N MET A 93 -2.91 26.30 18.73
CA MET A 93 -4.28 26.80 18.97
C MET A 93 -4.78 26.52 20.39
N ALA A 94 -4.20 25.54 21.09
CA ALA A 94 -4.53 25.18 22.47
C ALA A 94 -3.65 25.90 23.51
N GLY A 95 -2.70 26.73 23.07
CA GLY A 95 -1.76 27.48 23.90
C GLY A 95 -2.02 28.97 23.89
#